data_AF-A0A087KUE3-F1
#
_entry.id   AF-A0A087KUE3-F1
#
_cell.length_a   1.000
_cell.length_b   1.000
_cell.length_c   1.000
_cell.angle_alpha   90.00
_cell.angle_beta   90.00
_cell.angle_gamma   90.00
#
_symmetry.space_group_name_H-M   'P 1'
#
loop_
_entity.id
_entity.type
_entity.pdbx_description
1 polymer ?
#
loop_
_entity_poly.entity_id
_entity_poly.type
_entity_poly.pdbx_seq_one_letter_code
_entity_poly.pdbx_strand_id
1 'polypeptide(L)'
;MIHYTASEVDEIFETLSEQILQEDSFGKKPVGIDGIQFLVQALPQTQRKLLDFIRRIPVPKTGGSWLGSAFMQCFVDDTHEEEFRSILQGWAEQSDNSKLSISAKAMLDLPGKRK
;
A
#
# COMPACT_ATOMS: atom_id res chain seq x y z
N MET A 1 -2.01 -23.02 -15.20
CA MET A 1 -1.23 -21.79 -14.99
C MET A 1 -1.92 -20.71 -15.80
N ILE A 2 -2.61 -19.78 -15.14
CA ILE A 2 -3.28 -18.68 -15.85
C ILE A 2 -2.17 -17.72 -16.29
N HIS A 3 -1.96 -17.57 -17.60
CA HIS A 3 -1.01 -16.62 -18.16
C HIS A 3 -1.78 -15.34 -18.50
N TYR A 4 -1.64 -14.32 -17.67
CA TYR A 4 -2.03 -12.96 -18.02
C TYR A 4 -0.89 -12.30 -18.78
N THR A 5 -1.21 -11.56 -19.84
CA THR A 5 -0.26 -10.66 -20.49
C THR A 5 0.08 -9.51 -19.55
N ALA A 6 1.24 -8.87 -19.75
CA ALA A 6 1.60 -7.68 -18.96
C ALA A 6 0.52 -6.59 -19.05
N SER A 7 -0.09 -6.40 -20.23
CA SER A 7 -1.16 -5.43 -20.42
C SER A 7 -2.43 -5.76 -19.63
N GLU A 8 -2.82 -7.04 -19.55
CA GLU A 8 -3.99 -7.45 -18.77
C GLU A 8 -3.76 -7.27 -17.26
N VAL A 9 -2.55 -7.61 -16.78
CA VAL A 9 -2.18 -7.38 -15.37
C VAL A 9 -2.26 -5.89 -15.03
N ASP A 10 -1.74 -5.05 -15.93
CA ASP A 10 -1.74 -3.60 -15.78
C ASP A 10 -3.17 -3.03 -15.73
N GLU A 11 -4.03 -3.47 -16.64
CA GLU A 11 -5.43 -3.03 -16.72
C GLU A 11 -6.24 -3.48 -15.49
N ILE A 12 -6.06 -4.73 -15.05
CA ILE A 12 -6.73 -5.26 -13.84
C ILE A 12 -6.29 -4.47 -12.61
N PHE A 13 -4.98 -4.22 -12.46
CA PHE A 13 -4.46 -3.47 -11.32
C PHE A 13 -5.01 -2.04 -11.29
N GLU A 14 -5.01 -1.34 -12.44
CA GLU A 14 -5.50 0.03 -12.51
C GLU A 14 -7.01 0.09 -12.25
N THR A 15 -7.80 -0.81 -12.86
CA THR A 15 -9.25 -0.86 -12.64
C THR A 15 -9.60 -1.03 -11.16
N LEU A 16 -8.92 -1.96 -10.46
CA LEU A 16 -9.12 -2.16 -9.03
C LEU A 16 -8.68 -0.93 -8.21
N SER A 17 -7.57 -0.30 -8.61
CA SER A 17 -7.06 0.91 -7.96
C SER A 17 -8.06 2.06 -8.08
N GLU A 18 -8.60 2.30 -9.28
CA GLU A 18 -9.60 3.33 -9.53
C GLU A 18 -10.89 3.09 -8.71
N GLN A 19 -11.36 1.85 -8.66
CA GLN A 19 -12.53 1.49 -7.85
C GLN A 19 -12.31 1.79 -6.36
N ILE A 20 -11.14 1.46 -5.82
CA ILE A 20 -10.81 1.76 -4.42
C ILE A 20 -10.65 3.26 -4.19
N LEU A 21 -10.08 4.00 -5.15
CA LEU A 21 -9.89 5.45 -5.05
C LEU A 21 -11.20 6.24 -5.10
N GLN A 22 -12.31 5.62 -5.51
CA GLN A 22 -13.65 6.21 -5.46
C GLN A 22 -14.31 6.15 -4.07
N GLU A 23 -13.69 5.50 -3.08
CA GLU A 23 -14.21 5.43 -1.72
C GLU A 23 -14.25 6.81 -1.04
N ASP A 24 -15.33 7.08 -0.30
CA ASP A 24 -15.55 8.37 0.38
C ASP A 24 -14.52 8.63 1.50
N SER A 25 -13.90 7.58 2.05
CA SER A 25 -12.98 7.70 3.18
C SER A 25 -11.98 6.55 3.28
N PHE A 26 -10.74 6.92 3.60
CA PHE A 26 -9.65 5.99 3.92
C PHE A 26 -9.34 5.91 5.43
N GLY A 27 -10.21 6.47 6.28
CA GLY A 27 -10.07 6.39 7.73
C GLY A 27 -10.07 4.94 8.25
N LYS A 28 -10.74 4.04 7.54
CA LYS A 28 -10.71 2.58 7.71
C LYS A 28 -10.29 1.92 6.39
N LYS A 29 -9.87 0.66 6.46
CA LYS A 29 -9.44 -0.12 5.29
C LYS A 29 -10.64 -0.37 4.35
N PRO A 30 -10.60 0.09 3.08
CA PRO A 30 -11.61 -0.28 2.09
C PRO A 30 -11.65 -1.78 1.81
N VAL A 31 -12.80 -2.29 1.36
CA VAL A 31 -13.01 -3.73 1.10
C VAL A 31 -12.06 -4.24 0.01
N GLY A 32 -11.78 -3.42 -1.01
CA GLY A 32 -10.92 -3.80 -2.15
C GLY A 32 -9.44 -3.97 -1.82
N ILE A 33 -8.96 -3.50 -0.65
CA ILE A 33 -7.54 -3.57 -0.30
C ILE A 33 -7.01 -5.00 -0.24
N ASP A 34 -7.80 -5.95 0.27
CA ASP A 34 -7.39 -7.34 0.37
C ASP A 34 -7.19 -7.98 -1.02
N GLY A 35 -8.00 -7.55 -2.00
CA GLY A 35 -7.84 -7.96 -3.41
C GLY A 35 -6.55 -7.43 -4.03
N ILE A 36 -6.21 -6.16 -3.78
CA ILE A 36 -4.93 -5.57 -4.23
C ILE A 36 -3.75 -6.30 -3.59
N GLN A 37 -3.80 -6.57 -2.28
CA GLN A 37 -2.74 -7.32 -1.61
C GLN A 37 -2.53 -8.70 -2.23
N PHE A 38 -3.62 -9.44 -2.45
CA PHE A 38 -3.59 -10.75 -3.08
C PHE A 38 -3.00 -10.68 -4.50
N LEU A 39 -3.42 -9.70 -5.29
CA LEU A 39 -2.92 -9.51 -6.66
C LEU A 39 -1.40 -9.27 -6.66
N VAL A 40 -0.89 -8.40 -5.78
CA VAL A 40 0.56 -8.09 -5.71
C VAL A 40 1.37 -9.29 -5.22
N GLN A 41 0.84 -10.06 -4.27
CA GLN A 41 1.48 -11.28 -3.81
C GLN A 41 1.54 -12.36 -4.90
N ALA A 42 0.48 -12.48 -5.71
CA ALA A 42 0.43 -13.40 -6.84
C ALA A 42 1.29 -12.94 -8.03
N LEU A 43 1.41 -11.63 -8.23
CA LEU A 43 2.11 -11.00 -9.36
C LEU A 43 3.09 -9.93 -8.84
N PRO A 44 4.26 -10.33 -8.31
CA PRO A 44 5.23 -9.40 -7.73
C PRO A 44 5.71 -8.28 -8.66
N GLN A 45 5.61 -8.46 -10.00
CA GLN A 45 5.90 -7.40 -10.98
C GLN A 45 5.04 -6.14 -10.82
N THR A 46 3.94 -6.22 -10.05
CA THR A 46 3.04 -5.09 -9.77
C THR A 46 3.46 -4.24 -8.55
N GLN A 47 4.56 -4.58 -7.86
CA GLN A 47 5.03 -3.83 -6.67
C GLN A 47 5.28 -2.34 -6.95
N ARG A 48 5.78 -2.00 -8.14
CA ARG A 48 5.93 -0.60 -8.55
C ARG A 48 4.58 0.12 -8.61
N LYS A 49 3.58 -0.52 -9.23
CA LYS A 49 2.21 0.04 -9.31
C LYS A 49 1.56 0.15 -7.94
N LEU A 50 1.85 -0.78 -7.02
CA LEU A 50 1.40 -0.68 -5.63
C LEU A 50 1.92 0.60 -4.97
N LEU A 51 3.20 0.95 -5.14
CA LEU A 51 3.73 2.22 -4.61
C LEU A 51 3.03 3.43 -5.21
N ASP A 52 2.80 3.42 -6.52
CA ASP A 52 2.12 4.51 -7.23
C ASP A 52 0.65 4.65 -6.78
N PHE A 53 -0.04 3.53 -6.56
CA PHE A 53 -1.38 3.50 -5.96
C PHE A 53 -1.38 4.05 -4.53
N ILE A 54 -0.45 3.61 -3.67
CA ILE A 54 -0.34 4.09 -2.28
C ILE A 54 -0.18 5.61 -2.22
N ARG A 55 0.62 6.18 -3.13
CA ARG A 55 0.81 7.65 -3.24
C ARG A 55 -0.45 8.39 -3.67
N ARG A 56 -1.36 7.73 -4.39
CA ARG A 56 -2.65 8.28 -4.82
C ARG A 56 -3.71 8.24 -3.73
N ILE A 57 -3.57 7.38 -2.71
CA ILE A 57 -4.54 7.29 -1.62
C ILE A 57 -4.59 8.64 -0.89
N PRO A 58 -5.77 9.30 -0.83
CA PRO A 58 -5.95 10.51 -0.03
C PRO A 58 -5.68 10.20 1.44
N VAL A 59 -4.59 10.74 1.98
CA VAL A 59 -4.24 10.55 3.39
C VAL A 59 -5.34 11.15 4.26
N PRO A 60 -6.04 10.33 5.08
CA PRO A 60 -7.17 10.82 5.85
C PRO A 60 -6.67 11.73 6.98
N LYS A 61 -7.45 12.75 7.34
CA LYS A 61 -7.16 13.58 8.52
C LYS A 61 -7.27 12.81 9.84
N THR A 62 -8.08 11.75 9.88
CA THR A 62 -8.23 10.87 11.05
C THR A 62 -8.29 9.41 10.64
N GLY A 63 -7.67 8.52 11.43
CA GLY A 63 -7.63 7.09 11.14
C GLY A 63 -6.49 6.73 10.19
N GLY A 64 -6.68 5.74 9.32
CA GLY A 64 -5.64 5.31 8.36
C GLY A 64 -4.56 4.41 8.95
N SER A 65 -4.68 3.96 10.20
CA SER A 65 -3.67 3.13 10.87
C SER A 65 -3.42 1.76 10.20
N TRP A 66 -4.29 1.39 9.26
CA TRP A 66 -4.19 0.18 8.46
C TRP A 66 -3.18 0.30 7.32
N LEU A 67 -2.89 1.51 6.83
CA LEU A 67 -2.11 1.77 5.61
C LEU A 67 -0.73 1.10 5.66
N GLY A 68 0.01 1.33 6.75
CA GLY A 68 1.34 0.76 6.93
C GLY A 68 1.34 -0.77 6.93
N SER A 69 0.57 -1.37 7.84
CA SER A 69 0.51 -2.82 8.00
C SER A 69 -0.05 -3.54 6.78
N ALA A 70 -1.00 -2.92 6.06
CA ALA A 70 -1.61 -3.55 4.90
C ALA A 70 -0.60 -3.75 3.77
N PHE A 71 0.24 -2.76 3.47
CA PHE A 71 1.09 -2.84 2.29
C PHE A 71 2.49 -3.37 2.58
N MET A 72 2.99 -3.27 3.82
CA MET A 72 4.35 -3.71 4.15
C MET A 72 4.60 -5.17 3.75
N GLN A 73 3.62 -6.04 3.96
CA GLN A 73 3.74 -7.47 3.65
C GLN A 73 3.75 -7.80 2.15
N CYS A 74 3.40 -6.86 1.27
CA CYS A 74 3.31 -7.05 -0.18
C CYS A 74 4.66 -6.95 -0.90
N PHE A 75 5.68 -6.39 -0.24
CA PHE A 75 7.00 -6.22 -0.82
C PHE A 75 7.87 -7.46 -0.60
N VAL A 76 8.54 -7.88 -1.67
CA VAL A 76 9.54 -8.97 -1.71
C VAL A 76 10.85 -8.51 -2.33
N ASP A 77 10.82 -7.41 -3.09
CA ASP A 77 11.97 -6.68 -3.56
C ASP A 77 12.33 -5.58 -2.56
N ASP A 78 13.60 -5.57 -2.13
CA ASP A 78 14.08 -4.69 -1.06
C ASP A 78 14.01 -3.21 -1.48
N THR A 79 14.20 -2.90 -2.77
CA THR A 79 14.13 -1.53 -3.31
C THR A 79 12.72 -0.97 -3.15
N HIS A 80 11.70 -1.78 -3.48
CA HIS A 80 10.31 -1.34 -3.35
C HIS A 80 9.87 -1.25 -1.88
N GLU A 81 10.38 -2.13 -1.01
CA GLU A 81 10.19 -2.01 0.45
C GLU A 81 10.81 -0.71 0.98
N GLU A 82 12.02 -0.35 0.58
CA GLU A 82 12.69 0.89 0.97
C GLU A 82 11.92 2.14 0.50
N GLU A 83 11.39 2.12 -0.72
CA GLU A 83 10.50 3.17 -1.22
C GLU A 83 9.23 3.30 -0.38
N PHE A 84 8.61 2.18 0.02
CA PHE A 84 7.44 2.21 0.90
C PHE A 84 7.79 2.72 2.30
N ARG A 85 8.95 2.35 2.83
CA ARG A 85 9.46 2.89 4.10
C ARG A 85 9.67 4.40 4.06
N SER A 86 10.08 4.94 2.91
CA SER A 86 10.15 6.40 2.70
C SER A 86 8.77 7.07 2.76
N ILE A 87 7.73 6.42 2.23
CA ILE A 87 6.34 6.88 2.39
C ILE A 87 5.90 6.85 3.86
N LEU A 88 6.24 5.76 4.58
CA LEU A 88 5.95 5.63 6.02
C LEU A 88 6.63 6.73 6.84
N GLN A 89 7.85 7.14 6.50
CA GLN A 89 8.53 8.27 7.16
C GLN A 89 7.72 9.55 7.01
N GLY A 90 7.26 9.87 5.80
CA GLY A 90 6.39 11.03 5.56
C GLY A 90 5.10 11.00 6.39
N TRP A 91 4.50 9.82 6.60
CA TRP A 91 3.34 9.66 7.48
C TRP A 91 3.68 9.74 8.97
N ALA A 92 4.85 9.24 9.39
CA ALA A 92 5.34 9.27 10.77
C ALA A 92 5.58 10.71 11.26
N GLU A 93 5.98 11.60 10.36
CA GLU A 93 6.28 13.01 10.67
C GLU A 93 5.03 13.91 10.76
N GLN A 94 3.85 13.41 10.37
CA GLN A 94 2.62 14.21 10.43
C GLN A 94 2.17 14.47 11.88
N SER A 95 1.86 15.73 12.18
CA SER A 95 1.27 16.15 13.46
C SER A 95 -0.25 16.00 13.50
N ASP A 96 -0.91 16.12 12.35
CA ASP A 96 -2.35 16.36 12.28
C ASP A 96 -3.17 15.05 12.38
N ASN A 97 -2.57 13.92 12.00
CA ASN A 97 -3.16 12.59 12.15
C ASN A 97 -2.27 11.69 13.03
N SER A 98 -2.44 11.82 14.35
CA SER A 98 -1.68 11.06 15.33
C SER A 98 -1.82 9.54 15.19
N LYS A 99 -3.00 9.04 14.76
CA LYS A 99 -3.22 7.60 14.58
C LYS A 99 -2.36 7.04 13.45
N LEU A 100 -2.33 7.73 12.31
CA LEU A 100 -1.49 7.36 11.19
C LEU A 100 0.00 7.48 11.57
N SER A 101 0.41 8.60 12.17
CA SER A 101 1.80 8.82 12.61
C SER A 101 2.30 7.72 13.55
N ILE A 102 1.52 7.36 14.58
CA ILE A 102 1.88 6.28 15.51
C ILE A 102 2.00 4.95 14.79
N SER A 103 1.04 4.61 13.93
CA SER A 103 1.08 3.35 13.17
C SER A 103 2.27 3.28 12.21
N ALA A 104 2.62 4.39 11.56
CA ALA A 104 3.74 4.46 10.64
C ALA A 104 5.08 4.28 11.37
N LYS A 105 5.25 4.92 12.53
CA LYS A 105 6.41 4.71 13.42
C LYS A 105 6.55 3.25 13.83
N ALA A 106 5.45 2.64 14.28
CA ALA A 106 5.45 1.23 14.66
C ALA A 106 5.88 0.32 13.49
N MET A 107 5.49 0.62 12.25
CA MET A 107 5.93 -0.14 11.07
C MET A 107 7.40 0.09 10.73
N LEU A 108 7.92 1.32 10.92
CA LEU A 108 9.33 1.63 10.69
C LEU A 108 10.25 0.91 11.68
N ASP A 109 9.81 0.76 12.94
CA ASP A 109 10.55 0.04 13.98
C ASP A 109 10.61 -1.48 13.74
N LEU A 110 9.69 -2.02 12.92
CA LEU A 110 9.74 -3.43 12.56
C LEU A 110 10.93 -3.70 11.62
N PRO A 111 11.76 -4.72 11.92
CA PRO A 111 12.84 -5.10 11.03
C PRO A 111 12.26 -5.49 9.67
N GLY A 112 12.87 -4.99 8.59
CA GLY A 112 12.53 -5.42 7.24
C GLY A 112 12.68 -6.93 7.09
N LYS A 113 11.96 -7.53 6.14
CA LYS A 113 12.06 -8.97 5.89
C LYS A 113 13.52 -9.28 5.56
N ARG A 114 14.25 -9.84 6.54
CA ARG A 114 15.59 -10.42 6.30
C ARG A 114 15.37 -11.66 5.43
N LYS A 115 15.94 -11.64 4.22
CA LYS A 115 16.06 -12.81 3.35
C LYS A 115 16.81 -13.94 4.05
#